data_AF-A0AAN5C563-F1
#
_entry.id   AF-A0AAN5C563-F1
#
_cell.length_a   1.000
_cell.length_b   1.000
_cell.length_c   1.000
_cell.angle_alpha   90.00
_cell.angle_beta   90.00
_cell.angle_gamma   90.00
#
_symmetry.space_group_name_H-M   'P 1'
#
loop_
_entity.id
_entity.type
_entity.pdbx_description
1 polymer ?
#
loop_
_entity_poly.entity_id
_entity_poly.type
_entity_poly.pdbx_seq_one_letter_code
_entity_poly.pdbx_strand_id
1 'polypeptide(L)'
;MLSSGQLELKDIGSARSPHVEERNGSLDPDLSDDVKAGFTVNDQRDMQRMGKKQELRVFMPLVSTCRCSSLCSILSVIGWLSTISWQSIVALDAYLAGTIVQGLISLNDDGYTPARWQGTLLVFAAAIGMSLFNIFGAKHLPLAEGIFVTCHFFAFIPVIVTLLVLAPKAKAEDVFTGFTDYGSGWPSVSWTVMVGQVSCMFVVLGETYILEYQSLCSS
;
A
#
# COMPACT_ATOMS: atom_id res chain seq x y z
N MET A 1 -70.54 2.31 34.73
CA MET A 1 -70.52 3.55 35.51
C MET A 1 -69.06 3.96 35.71
N LEU A 2 -68.67 5.13 35.15
CA LEU A 2 -67.63 6.10 35.58
C LEU A 2 -66.20 5.54 35.85
N SER A 3 -65.14 5.87 35.11
CA SER A 3 -64.53 7.16 34.71
C SER A 3 -64.15 8.11 35.85
N SER A 4 -62.84 8.39 35.92
CA SER A 4 -62.18 9.58 36.48
C SER A 4 -62.25 9.74 38.02
N GLY A 5 -61.22 10.15 38.76
CA GLY A 5 -59.99 10.88 38.46
C GLY A 5 -59.69 11.74 39.70
N GLN A 6 -58.41 12.02 39.95
CA GLN A 6 -57.89 13.03 40.89
C GLN A 6 -58.14 12.82 42.39
N LEU A 7 -57.06 12.80 43.19
CA LEU A 7 -56.90 13.76 44.27
C LEU A 7 -55.41 13.89 44.65
N GLU A 8 -55.00 15.14 44.62
CA GLU A 8 -53.70 15.77 44.84
C GLU A 8 -53.25 15.80 46.31
N LEU A 9 -51.93 16.01 46.46
CA LEU A 9 -51.21 16.72 47.54
C LEU A 9 -51.19 16.14 48.96
N LYS A 10 -49.99 15.97 49.52
CA LYS A 10 -49.36 17.01 50.40
C LYS A 10 -47.97 16.57 50.89
N ASP A 11 -47.08 17.56 50.95
CA ASP A 11 -45.66 17.56 51.28
C ASP A 11 -45.21 16.75 52.51
N ILE A 12 -43.91 16.39 52.54
CA ILE A 12 -42.90 16.86 53.53
C ILE A 12 -41.60 16.05 53.40
N GLY A 13 -40.46 16.75 53.21
CA GLY A 13 -39.24 16.41 53.95
C GLY A 13 -37.97 16.03 53.19
N SER A 14 -37.08 17.03 53.01
CA SER A 14 -35.66 16.97 53.41
C SER A 14 -34.68 16.08 52.63
N ALA A 15 -33.82 16.68 51.79
CA ALA A 15 -32.42 16.98 52.15
C ALA A 15 -31.47 17.21 50.95
N ARG A 16 -30.74 18.34 51.04
CA ARG A 16 -29.30 18.52 50.71
C ARG A 16 -28.87 18.72 49.24
N SER A 17 -28.64 19.99 48.89
CA SER A 17 -27.83 20.47 47.76
C SER A 17 -26.36 20.02 47.83
N PRO A 18 -25.69 19.77 46.70
CA PRO A 18 -24.26 19.94 46.56
C PRO A 18 -23.95 21.29 45.88
N HIS A 19 -23.01 22.02 46.48
CA HIS A 19 -22.46 23.28 46.04
C HIS A 19 -21.94 23.20 44.59
N VAL A 20 -22.40 24.12 43.74
CA VAL A 20 -21.72 24.49 42.50
C VAL A 20 -20.78 25.63 42.84
N GLU A 21 -19.49 25.39 42.69
CA GLU A 21 -18.44 26.39 42.84
C GLU A 21 -18.49 27.36 41.65
N GLU A 22 -18.91 28.60 41.89
CA GLU A 22 -18.82 29.69 40.92
C GLU A 22 -17.36 30.09 40.70
N ARG A 23 -16.75 29.59 39.62
CA ARG A 23 -15.49 30.11 39.11
C ARG A 23 -15.78 31.34 38.26
N ASN A 24 -15.69 32.52 38.88
CA ASN A 24 -15.71 33.82 38.20
C ASN A 24 -14.60 33.90 37.14
N GLY A 25 -14.99 33.76 35.88
CA GLY A 25 -14.21 34.10 34.70
C GLY A 25 -15.00 35.11 33.87
N SER A 26 -14.46 36.30 33.71
CA SER A 26 -15.00 37.41 32.92
C SER A 26 -15.44 36.97 31.52
N LEU A 27 -16.73 37.15 31.22
CA LEU A 27 -17.35 36.88 29.92
C LEU A 27 -17.13 38.05 28.96
N ASP A 28 -16.55 37.77 27.79
CA ASP A 28 -16.58 38.66 26.62
C ASP A 28 -18.05 38.85 26.18
N PRO A 29 -18.54 40.10 25.99
CA PRO A 29 -19.97 40.37 25.89
C PRO A 29 -20.60 40.23 24.49
N ASP A 30 -19.95 39.59 23.51
CA ASP A 30 -20.38 39.67 22.10
C ASP A 30 -20.62 38.31 21.39
N LEU A 31 -20.93 37.25 22.13
CA LEU A 31 -21.33 35.96 21.52
C LEU A 31 -22.84 35.75 21.64
N SER A 32 -23.53 35.87 20.50
CA SER A 32 -24.98 35.90 20.36
C SER A 32 -25.71 34.75 21.07
N ASP A 33 -26.82 35.10 21.71
CA ASP A 33 -27.73 34.20 22.43
C ASP A 33 -28.37 33.11 21.53
N ASP A 34 -28.18 33.20 20.22
CA ASP A 34 -28.63 32.21 19.23
C ASP A 34 -27.82 30.91 19.27
N VAL A 35 -26.55 30.95 19.72
CA VAL A 35 -25.68 29.75 19.77
C VAL A 35 -25.95 28.91 21.03
N LYS A 36 -26.42 29.52 22.13
CA LYS A 36 -26.81 28.79 23.35
C LYS A 36 -28.15 28.07 23.22
N ALA A 37 -29.04 28.54 22.34
CA ALA A 37 -30.35 27.93 22.11
C ALA A 37 -30.33 26.73 21.13
N GLY A 38 -29.22 26.49 20.44
CA GLY A 38 -29.14 25.53 19.33
C GLY A 38 -28.91 24.06 19.70
N PHE A 39 -28.49 23.74 20.92
CA PHE A 39 -28.23 22.35 21.33
C PHE A 39 -29.45 21.73 22.01
N THR A 40 -30.47 21.46 21.20
CA THR A 40 -31.69 20.81 21.68
C THR A 40 -31.37 19.38 22.14
N VAL A 41 -31.94 18.94 23.25
CA VAL A 41 -31.85 17.55 23.77
C VAL A 41 -32.31 16.51 22.73
N ASN A 42 -33.06 16.96 21.72
CA ASN A 42 -33.53 16.14 20.61
C ASN A 42 -32.41 15.81 19.61
N ASP A 43 -31.43 16.71 19.43
CA ASP A 43 -30.25 16.49 18.57
C ASP A 43 -29.29 15.47 19.20
N GLN A 44 -29.11 15.52 20.53
CA GLN A 44 -28.34 14.51 21.26
C GLN A 44 -28.98 13.12 21.23
N ARG A 45 -30.32 13.06 21.16
CA ARG A 45 -31.05 11.79 21.00
C ARG A 45 -30.93 11.24 19.59
N ASP A 46 -30.77 12.11 18.59
CA ASP A 46 -30.55 11.71 17.19
C ASP A 46 -29.11 11.27 16.92
N MET A 47 -28.12 11.87 17.61
CA MET A 47 -26.74 11.36 17.65
C MET A 47 -26.65 9.94 18.23
N GLN A 48 -27.55 9.58 19.17
CA GLN A 48 -27.61 8.25 19.76
C GLN A 48 -28.36 7.23 18.87
N ARG A 49 -29.28 7.69 18.00
CA ARG A 49 -29.96 6.85 16.99
C ARG A 49 -29.09 6.54 15.78
N MET A 50 -28.10 7.40 15.51
CA MET A 50 -27.22 7.27 14.37
C MET A 50 -26.37 6.01 14.37
N GLY A 51 -26.33 5.21 15.44
CA GLY A 51 -25.96 3.78 15.44
C GLY A 51 -24.60 3.41 14.84
N LYS A 52 -23.85 4.38 14.33
CA LYS A 52 -22.49 4.25 13.88
C LYS A 52 -21.67 4.56 15.10
N LYS A 53 -21.38 3.50 15.85
CA LYS A 53 -19.97 3.31 16.15
C LYS A 53 -19.23 3.49 14.83
N GLN A 54 -18.71 4.69 14.63
CA GLN A 54 -17.63 4.87 13.70
C GLN A 54 -16.49 4.09 14.35
N GLU A 55 -16.47 2.78 14.09
CA GLU A 55 -15.32 1.93 14.32
C GLU A 55 -14.26 2.47 13.38
N LEU A 56 -13.67 3.61 13.77
CA LEU A 56 -12.41 4.09 13.25
C LEU A 56 -11.36 3.14 13.84
N ARG A 57 -11.41 1.89 13.38
CA ARG A 57 -10.47 0.85 13.73
C ARG A 57 -9.20 1.17 12.98
N VAL A 58 -8.43 2.05 13.60
CA VAL A 58 -6.98 1.99 13.72
C VAL A 58 -6.29 1.34 12.52
N PHE A 59 -6.10 2.11 11.45
CA PHE A 59 -4.93 1.91 10.61
C PHE A 59 -3.87 2.89 11.14
N MET A 60 -2.90 2.33 11.87
CA MET A 60 -1.62 2.96 12.27
C MET A 60 -1.57 3.77 13.59
N PRO A 61 -1.45 3.12 14.76
CA PRO A 61 -0.95 3.75 15.97
C PRO A 61 0.59 3.89 15.94
N LEU A 62 1.17 4.35 14.82
CA LEU A 62 2.59 4.76 14.74
C LEU A 62 2.78 6.18 14.19
N VAL A 63 1.71 6.86 13.79
CA VAL A 63 1.79 8.22 13.22
C VAL A 63 0.99 9.24 14.05
N SER A 64 0.49 8.85 15.21
CA SER A 64 -0.28 9.75 16.10
C SER A 64 0.52 10.22 17.32
N THR A 65 1.82 10.43 17.17
CA THR A 65 2.60 11.22 18.14
C THR A 65 3.56 12.14 17.42
N CYS A 66 3.07 13.04 16.57
CA CYS A 66 3.90 14.18 16.19
C CYS A 66 3.09 15.39 15.74
N ARG A 67 2.97 16.31 16.67
CA ARG A 67 2.40 17.64 16.54
C ARG A 67 3.37 18.50 15.73
N CYS A 68 3.33 18.46 14.39
CA CYS A 68 4.06 19.41 13.54
C CYS A 68 3.52 19.39 12.10
N SER A 69 3.15 20.56 11.55
CA SER A 69 2.68 20.71 10.16
C SER A 69 3.65 20.09 9.12
N SER A 70 4.94 20.00 9.46
CA SER A 70 5.97 19.37 8.62
C SER A 70 5.80 17.85 8.45
N LEU A 71 5.23 17.14 9.43
CA LEU A 71 5.09 15.68 9.36
C LEU A 71 3.89 15.23 8.52
N CYS A 72 2.82 16.02 8.52
CA CYS A 72 1.70 15.78 7.60
C CYS A 72 2.14 15.95 6.12
N SER A 73 3.03 16.91 5.85
CA SER A 73 3.63 17.09 4.52
C SER A 73 4.47 15.87 4.10
N ILE A 74 5.31 15.34 5.01
CA ILE A 74 6.15 14.17 4.75
C ILE A 74 5.28 12.92 4.47
N LEU A 75 4.21 12.69 5.23
CA LEU A 75 3.31 11.56 5.03
C LEU A 75 2.57 11.64 3.69
N SER A 76 2.17 12.84 3.28
CA SER A 76 1.56 13.07 1.96
C SER A 76 2.54 12.68 0.85
N VAL A 77 3.80 13.13 0.94
CA VAL A 77 4.85 12.78 -0.03
C VAL A 77 5.14 11.28 -0.05
N ILE A 78 5.24 10.62 1.11
CA ILE A 78 5.46 9.16 1.20
C ILE A 78 4.30 8.39 0.56
N GLY A 79 3.05 8.83 0.78
CA GLY A 79 1.87 8.24 0.14
C GLY A 79 1.94 8.32 -1.40
N TRP A 80 2.28 9.48 -1.95
CA TRP A 80 2.48 9.65 -3.39
C TRP A 80 3.64 8.79 -3.93
N LEU A 81 4.78 8.74 -3.24
CA LEU A 81 5.92 7.92 -3.63
C LEU A 81 5.61 6.41 -3.64
N SER A 82 4.79 5.94 -2.70
CA SER A 82 4.32 4.55 -2.68
C SER A 82 3.49 4.21 -3.93
N THR A 83 2.54 5.09 -4.31
CA THR A 83 1.74 4.88 -5.52
C THR A 83 2.58 4.88 -6.80
N ILE A 84 3.58 5.77 -6.90
CA ILE A 84 4.51 5.83 -8.05
C ILE A 84 5.38 4.56 -8.08
N SER A 85 5.79 4.04 -6.93
CA SER A 85 6.56 2.80 -6.83
C SER A 85 5.77 1.63 -7.41
N TRP A 86 4.50 1.50 -7.03
CA TRP A 86 3.61 0.47 -7.59
C TRP A 86 3.47 0.59 -9.12
N GLN A 87 3.21 1.81 -9.63
CA GLN A 87 3.10 2.03 -11.07
C GLN A 87 4.40 1.71 -11.82
N SER A 88 5.55 2.00 -11.20
CA SER A 88 6.87 1.73 -11.77
C SER A 88 7.12 0.22 -11.91
N ILE A 89 6.64 -0.60 -10.97
CA ILE A 89 6.74 -2.08 -11.04
C ILE A 89 5.93 -2.60 -12.24
N VAL A 90 4.67 -2.15 -12.38
CA VAL A 90 3.81 -2.58 -13.51
C VAL A 90 4.42 -2.16 -14.86
N ALA A 91 5.01 -0.96 -14.93
CA ALA A 91 5.70 -0.50 -16.13
C ALA A 91 6.94 -1.35 -16.46
N LEU A 92 7.70 -1.76 -15.44
CA LEU A 92 8.84 -2.65 -15.59
C LEU A 92 8.42 -4.03 -16.11
N ASP A 93 7.35 -4.62 -15.57
CA ASP A 93 6.84 -5.92 -16.02
C ASP A 93 6.39 -5.89 -17.48
N ALA A 94 5.70 -4.83 -17.90
CA ALA A 94 5.31 -4.65 -19.29
C ALA A 94 6.54 -4.48 -20.21
N TYR A 95 7.57 -3.77 -19.74
CA TYR A 95 8.83 -3.62 -20.47
C TYR A 95 9.56 -4.98 -20.63
N LEU A 96 9.65 -5.76 -19.55
CA LEU A 96 10.28 -7.07 -19.57
C LEU A 96 9.53 -8.04 -20.50
N ALA A 97 8.20 -8.08 -20.42
CA ALA A 97 7.39 -8.91 -21.30
C ALA A 97 7.58 -8.53 -22.78
N GLY A 98 7.54 -7.24 -23.11
CA GLY A 98 7.74 -6.76 -24.49
C GLY A 98 9.15 -7.07 -25.03
N THR A 99 10.19 -6.95 -24.19
CA THR A 99 11.57 -7.25 -24.59
C THR A 99 11.83 -8.74 -24.75
N ILE A 100 11.21 -9.60 -23.94
CA ILE A 100 11.27 -11.06 -24.12
C ILE A 100 10.64 -11.45 -25.46
N VAL A 101 9.46 -10.91 -25.78
CA VAL A 101 8.80 -11.16 -27.07
C VAL A 101 9.67 -10.67 -28.24
N GLN A 102 10.27 -9.49 -28.12
CA GLN A 102 11.19 -8.97 -29.13
C GLN A 102 12.44 -9.84 -29.30
N GLY A 103 12.97 -10.39 -28.20
CA GLY A 103 14.09 -11.32 -28.20
C GLY A 103 13.76 -12.64 -28.90
N LEU A 104 12.55 -13.16 -28.71
CA LEU A 104 12.07 -14.37 -29.40
C LEU A 104 11.95 -14.15 -30.92
N ILE A 105 11.46 -12.98 -31.35
CA ILE A 105 11.37 -12.63 -32.78
C ILE A 105 12.77 -12.57 -33.39
N SER A 106 13.71 -11.91 -32.72
CA SER A 106 15.10 -11.80 -33.20
C SER A 106 15.84 -13.14 -33.23
N LEU A 107 15.40 -14.14 -32.47
CA LEU A 107 15.98 -15.48 -32.48
C LEU A 107 15.39 -16.38 -33.57
N ASN A 108 14.19 -16.06 -34.06
CA ASN A 108 13.49 -16.85 -35.07
C ASN A 108 13.82 -16.40 -36.51
N ASP A 109 14.14 -15.12 -36.71
CA ASP A 109 14.48 -14.54 -38.01
C ASP A 109 15.83 -13.81 -37.94
N ASP A 110 16.84 -14.39 -38.59
CA ASP A 110 18.21 -13.84 -38.66
C ASP A 110 18.28 -12.51 -39.45
N GLY A 111 17.25 -12.19 -40.25
CA GLY A 111 17.15 -10.94 -41.01
C GLY A 111 16.44 -9.81 -40.26
N TYR A 112 15.88 -10.07 -39.07
CA TYR A 112 15.13 -9.08 -38.32
C TYR A 112 16.05 -8.11 -37.60
N THR A 113 16.04 -6.84 -38.04
CA THR A 113 16.76 -5.76 -37.34
C THR A 113 15.80 -5.10 -36.35
N PRO A 114 15.97 -5.31 -35.03
CA PRO A 114 15.03 -4.81 -34.03
C PRO A 114 15.04 -3.28 -34.02
N ALA A 115 13.99 -2.66 -34.59
CA ALA A 115 13.85 -1.22 -34.55
C ALA A 115 13.31 -0.79 -33.17
N ARG A 116 13.85 0.30 -32.61
CA ARG A 116 13.48 0.78 -31.26
C ARG A 116 11.97 1.03 -31.09
N TRP A 117 11.31 1.49 -32.16
CA TRP A 117 9.87 1.75 -32.14
C TRP A 117 9.02 0.47 -32.08
N GLN A 118 9.51 -0.65 -32.65
CA GLN A 118 8.82 -1.95 -32.56
C GLN A 118 8.82 -2.46 -31.13
N GLY A 119 9.93 -2.28 -30.41
CA GLY A 119 10.02 -2.59 -28.98
C GLY A 119 8.98 -1.81 -28.18
N THR A 120 8.84 -0.50 -28.42
CA THR A 120 7.83 0.30 -27.71
C THR A 120 6.39 -0.13 -27.99
N LEU A 121 6.08 -0.56 -29.23
CA LEU A 121 4.74 -1.07 -29.56
C LEU A 121 4.44 -2.40 -28.86
N LEU A 122 5.42 -3.29 -28.74
CA LEU A 122 5.29 -4.55 -28.01
C LEU A 122 5.07 -4.31 -26.52
N VAL A 123 5.74 -3.32 -25.93
CA VAL A 123 5.52 -2.92 -24.53
C VAL A 123 4.11 -2.37 -24.32
N PHE A 124 3.62 -1.52 -25.23
CA PHE A 124 2.22 -1.05 -25.15
C PHE A 124 1.21 -2.19 -25.31
N ALA A 125 1.46 -3.13 -26.22
CA ALA A 125 0.61 -4.31 -26.39
C ALA A 125 0.59 -5.18 -25.13
N ALA A 126 1.75 -5.39 -24.48
CA ALA A 126 1.85 -6.12 -23.22
C ALA A 126 1.11 -5.40 -22.07
N ALA A 127 1.26 -4.09 -21.95
CA ALA A 127 0.56 -3.29 -20.92
C ALA A 127 -0.96 -3.34 -21.08
N ILE A 128 -1.47 -3.27 -22.32
CA ILE A 128 -2.89 -3.43 -22.61
C ILE A 128 -3.35 -4.85 -22.26
N GLY A 129 -2.60 -5.88 -22.66
CA GLY A 129 -2.90 -7.27 -22.33
C GLY A 129 -3.00 -7.52 -20.81
N MET A 130 -2.05 -6.98 -20.05
CA MET A 130 -2.05 -7.07 -18.59
C MET A 130 -3.21 -6.30 -17.96
N SER A 131 -3.55 -5.12 -18.49
CA SER A 131 -4.71 -4.35 -18.03
C SER A 131 -6.03 -5.08 -18.29
N LEU A 132 -6.17 -5.72 -19.46
CA LEU A 132 -7.34 -6.55 -19.78
C LEU A 132 -7.42 -7.77 -18.84
N PHE A 133 -6.30 -8.45 -18.61
CA PHE A 133 -6.24 -9.56 -17.67
C PHE A 133 -6.62 -9.11 -16.24
N ASN A 134 -6.21 -7.92 -15.82
CA ASN A 134 -6.59 -7.36 -14.52
C ASN A 134 -8.11 -7.14 -14.43
N ILE A 135 -8.73 -6.57 -15.47
CA ILE A 135 -10.18 -6.27 -15.51
C ILE A 135 -11.02 -7.56 -15.52
N PHE A 136 -10.66 -8.55 -16.35
CA PHE A 136 -11.44 -9.78 -16.50
C PHE A 136 -11.08 -10.87 -15.47
N GLY A 137 -9.84 -10.87 -14.98
CA GLY A 137 -9.25 -11.88 -14.13
C GLY A 137 -9.44 -11.67 -12.63
N ALA A 138 -10.06 -10.56 -12.20
CA ALA A 138 -10.31 -10.26 -10.79
C ALA A 138 -10.94 -11.44 -10.00
N LYS A 139 -11.78 -12.25 -10.66
CA LYS A 139 -12.44 -13.42 -10.06
C LYS A 139 -11.59 -14.69 -10.10
N HIS A 140 -10.55 -14.74 -10.94
CA HIS A 140 -9.67 -15.88 -11.15
C HIS A 140 -8.28 -15.69 -10.53
N LEU A 141 -8.02 -14.57 -9.86
CA LEU A 141 -6.76 -14.26 -9.17
C LEU A 141 -6.25 -15.41 -8.28
N PRO A 142 -7.08 -16.00 -7.39
CA PRO A 142 -6.62 -17.06 -6.49
C PRO A 142 -6.19 -18.33 -7.23
N LEU A 143 -6.80 -18.61 -8.38
CA LEU A 143 -6.48 -19.77 -9.20
C LEU A 143 -5.20 -19.52 -10.00
N ALA A 144 -5.07 -18.33 -10.59
CA ALA A 144 -3.88 -17.93 -11.33
C ALA A 144 -2.64 -17.92 -10.44
N GLU A 145 -2.75 -17.41 -9.21
CA GLU A 145 -1.66 -17.41 -8.21
C GLU A 145 -1.11 -18.83 -7.98
N GLY A 146 -1.98 -19.81 -7.75
CA GLY A 146 -1.56 -21.20 -7.57
C GLY A 146 -0.86 -21.80 -8.79
N ILE A 147 -1.31 -21.45 -10.00
CA ILE A 147 -0.67 -21.89 -11.25
C ILE A 147 0.72 -21.27 -11.39
N PHE A 148 0.87 -19.95 -11.14
CA PHE A 148 2.15 -19.26 -11.27
C PHE A 148 3.21 -19.79 -10.31
N VAL A 149 2.82 -20.04 -9.05
CA VAL A 149 3.72 -20.64 -8.05
C VAL A 149 4.15 -22.03 -8.49
N THR A 150 3.20 -22.86 -8.91
CA THR A 150 3.50 -24.22 -9.39
C THR A 150 4.45 -24.19 -10.59
N CYS A 151 4.18 -23.32 -11.56
CA CYS A 151 5.03 -23.14 -12.74
C CYS A 151 6.44 -22.67 -12.37
N HIS A 152 6.58 -21.74 -11.41
CA HIS A 152 7.88 -21.27 -10.94
C HIS A 152 8.71 -22.39 -10.31
N PHE A 153 8.11 -23.23 -9.46
CA PHE A 153 8.82 -24.38 -8.88
C PHE A 153 9.33 -25.34 -9.96
N PHE A 154 8.50 -25.64 -10.97
CA PHE A 154 8.91 -26.51 -12.07
C PHE A 154 9.93 -25.86 -13.01
N ALA A 155 9.95 -24.53 -13.16
CA ALA A 155 10.93 -23.80 -13.95
C ALA A 155 12.28 -23.61 -13.22
N PHE A 156 12.27 -23.55 -11.88
CA PHE A 156 13.48 -23.34 -11.07
C PHE A 156 14.48 -24.49 -11.17
N ILE A 157 14.00 -25.73 -11.06
CA ILE A 157 14.84 -26.93 -11.09
C ILE A 157 15.64 -27.08 -12.40
N PRO A 158 15.03 -27.03 -13.60
CA PRO A 158 15.78 -27.15 -14.85
C PRO A 158 16.76 -25.99 -15.05
N VAL A 159 16.42 -24.76 -14.63
CA VAL A 159 17.34 -23.61 -14.72
C VAL A 159 18.59 -23.80 -13.86
N ILE A 160 18.46 -24.33 -12.64
CA ILE A 160 19.64 -24.69 -11.83
C ILE A 160 20.46 -25.78 -12.51
N VAL A 161 19.81 -26.82 -13.03
CA VAL A 161 20.51 -27.93 -13.67
C VAL A 161 21.26 -27.46 -14.92
N THR A 162 20.67 -26.62 -15.78
CA THR A 162 21.37 -26.09 -16.95
C THR A 162 22.54 -25.21 -16.56
N LEU A 163 22.40 -24.36 -15.54
CA LEU A 163 23.51 -23.56 -15.02
C LEU A 163 24.64 -24.46 -14.46
N LEU A 164 24.31 -25.49 -13.68
CA LEU A 164 25.32 -26.40 -13.11
C LEU A 164 26.06 -27.22 -14.17
N VAL A 165 25.40 -27.58 -15.27
CA VAL A 165 26.00 -28.39 -16.34
C VAL A 165 26.80 -27.52 -17.33
N LEU A 166 26.31 -26.31 -17.67
CA LEU A 166 26.93 -25.46 -18.68
C LEU A 166 27.95 -24.46 -18.09
N ALA A 167 27.90 -24.15 -16.78
CA ALA A 167 28.82 -23.18 -16.20
C ALA A 167 30.27 -23.71 -16.14
N PRO A 168 31.25 -23.02 -16.75
CA PRO A 168 32.65 -23.32 -16.52
C PRO A 168 32.98 -23.05 -15.05
N LYS A 169 33.58 -24.04 -14.37
CA LYS A 169 33.94 -23.94 -12.95
C LYS A 169 35.08 -22.93 -12.79
N ALA A 170 34.75 -21.73 -12.31
CA ALA A 170 35.74 -20.74 -11.90
C ALA A 170 36.47 -21.18 -10.62
N LYS A 171 37.72 -20.74 -10.46
CA LYS A 171 38.47 -20.95 -9.21
C LYS A 171 37.85 -20.11 -8.09
N ALA A 172 37.80 -20.67 -6.87
CA ALA A 172 37.17 -19.99 -5.73
C ALA A 172 37.80 -18.62 -5.41
N GLU A 173 39.11 -18.49 -5.62
CA GLU A 173 39.83 -17.21 -5.44
C GLU A 173 39.33 -16.12 -6.39
N ASP A 174 39.12 -16.43 -7.67
CA ASP A 174 38.60 -15.46 -8.65
C ASP A 174 37.14 -15.08 -8.36
N VAL A 175 36.35 -16.00 -7.79
CA VAL A 175 34.93 -15.73 -7.45
C VAL A 175 34.80 -14.84 -6.22
N PHE A 176 35.60 -15.09 -5.17
CA PHE A 176 35.48 -14.36 -3.90
C PHE A 176 36.38 -13.12 -3.81
N THR A 177 37.44 -13.04 -4.61
CA THR A 177 38.42 -11.93 -4.52
C THR A 177 38.67 -11.24 -5.86
N GLY A 178 38.30 -11.86 -6.99
CA GLY A 178 38.45 -11.30 -8.33
C GLY A 178 37.31 -10.34 -8.69
N PHE A 179 37.25 -9.18 -8.03
CA PHE A 179 36.32 -8.13 -8.46
C PHE A 179 36.83 -7.50 -9.76
N THR A 180 36.19 -7.80 -10.88
CA THR A 180 36.53 -7.27 -12.20
C THR A 180 35.36 -6.52 -12.79
N ASP A 181 35.65 -5.48 -13.57
CA ASP A 181 34.64 -4.66 -14.22
C ASP A 181 34.19 -5.22 -15.58
N TYR A 182 34.67 -6.40 -15.99
CA TYR A 182 34.33 -7.07 -17.26
C TYR A 182 34.27 -6.16 -18.52
N GLY A 183 35.08 -5.08 -18.54
CA GLY A 183 35.12 -4.11 -19.64
C GLY A 183 34.00 -3.05 -19.63
N SER A 184 33.25 -2.91 -18.55
CA SER A 184 32.15 -1.95 -18.43
C SER A 184 32.61 -0.48 -18.27
N GLY A 185 33.90 -0.24 -18.05
CA GLY A 185 34.50 1.10 -18.11
C GLY A 185 34.19 1.99 -16.91
N TRP A 186 33.79 1.41 -15.77
CA TRP A 186 33.50 2.17 -14.55
C TRP A 186 34.79 2.66 -13.89
N PRO A 187 34.75 3.86 -13.27
CA PRO A 187 35.93 4.49 -12.67
C PRO A 187 36.46 3.73 -11.44
N SER A 188 35.65 2.88 -10.82
CA SER A 188 36.10 1.99 -9.74
C SER A 188 35.23 0.74 -9.66
N VAL A 189 35.87 -0.37 -9.30
CA VAL A 189 35.21 -1.68 -9.12
C VAL A 189 34.15 -1.63 -8.01
N SER A 190 34.37 -0.81 -6.97
CA SER A 190 33.39 -0.60 -5.90
C SER A 190 32.07 -0.06 -6.44
N TRP A 191 32.10 0.82 -7.45
CA TRP A 191 30.89 1.34 -8.07
C TRP A 191 30.13 0.26 -8.83
N THR A 192 30.85 -0.60 -9.57
CA THR A 192 30.27 -1.75 -10.28
C THR A 192 29.56 -2.69 -9.31
N VAL A 193 30.15 -2.97 -8.15
CA VAL A 193 29.51 -3.79 -7.10
C VAL A 193 28.26 -3.10 -6.54
N MET A 194 28.32 -1.78 -6.31
CA MET A 194 27.18 -1.00 -5.79
C MET A 194 26.00 -0.90 -6.77
N VAL A 195 26.25 -1.00 -8.08
CA VAL A 195 25.18 -1.10 -9.09
C VAL A 195 24.65 -2.54 -9.17
N GLY A 196 25.52 -3.55 -9.07
CA GLY A 196 25.12 -4.96 -9.08
C GLY A 196 24.16 -5.36 -7.96
N GLN A 197 24.32 -4.79 -6.76
CA GLN A 197 23.40 -5.04 -5.63
C GLN A 197 21.97 -4.52 -5.86
N VAL A 198 21.75 -3.55 -6.77
CA VAL A 198 20.42 -2.95 -6.99
C VAL A 198 19.42 -4.00 -7.47
N SER A 199 19.85 -4.92 -8.33
CA SER A 199 19.01 -6.03 -8.79
C SER A 199 18.57 -6.96 -7.65
N CYS A 200 19.45 -7.22 -6.67
CA CYS A 200 19.11 -8.04 -5.50
C CYS A 200 18.10 -7.33 -4.58
N MET A 201 18.19 -6.00 -4.45
CA MET A 201 17.24 -5.21 -3.65
C MET A 201 15.81 -5.34 -4.16
N PHE A 202 15.62 -5.38 -5.49
CA PHE A 202 14.29 -5.56 -6.08
C PHE A 202 13.61 -6.87 -5.68
N VAL A 203 14.38 -7.95 -5.47
CA VAL A 203 13.82 -9.25 -5.05
C VAL A 203 13.33 -9.18 -3.60
N VAL A 204 14.07 -8.51 -2.72
CA VAL A 204 13.74 -8.41 -1.28
C VAL A 204 12.55 -7.49 -1.02
N LEU A 205 12.32 -6.47 -1.85
CA LEU A 205 11.12 -5.61 -1.79
C LEU A 205 9.81 -6.41 -1.95
N GLY A 206 9.90 -7.62 -2.52
CA GLY A 206 8.89 -8.68 -2.54
C GLY A 206 8.11 -8.87 -1.24
N GLU A 207 8.84 -8.92 -0.15
CA GLU A 207 8.33 -9.53 1.08
C GLU A 207 7.57 -8.52 1.96
N THR A 208 7.87 -7.23 1.81
CA THR A 208 7.26 -6.19 2.64
C THR A 208 5.83 -5.88 2.24
N TYR A 209 5.46 -5.99 0.96
CA TYR A 209 4.08 -5.73 0.52
C TYR A 209 3.11 -6.85 0.89
N ILE A 210 3.53 -8.13 0.83
CA ILE A 210 2.61 -9.26 1.10
C ILE A 210 2.14 -9.22 2.55
N LEU A 211 3.03 -8.94 3.49
CA LEU A 211 2.69 -8.89 4.92
C LEU A 211 1.69 -7.76 5.23
N GLU A 212 1.80 -6.63 4.54
CA GLU A 212 0.88 -5.51 4.73
C GLU A 212 -0.50 -5.77 4.10
N TYR A 213 -0.54 -6.38 2.91
CA TYR A 213 -1.80 -6.79 2.26
C TYR A 213 -2.52 -7.92 3.00
N GLN A 214 -1.80 -8.90 3.52
CA GLN A 214 -2.39 -10.04 4.23
C GLN A 214 -2.87 -9.64 5.63
N SER A 215 -2.19 -8.68 6.27
CA SER A 215 -2.65 -8.04 7.51
C SER A 215 -3.95 -7.24 7.30
N LEU A 216 -4.09 -6.56 6.15
CA LEU A 216 -5.32 -5.86 5.74
C LEU A 216 -6.50 -6.79 5.43
N CYS A 217 -6.25 -7.95 4.81
CA CYS A 217 -7.29 -8.92 4.45
C CYS A 217 -7.71 -9.86 5.61
N SER A 218 -6.91 -9.97 6.67
CA SER A 218 -7.19 -10.85 7.82
C SER A 218 -7.98 -10.15 8.96
N SER A 219 -8.37 -8.88 8.80
CA SER A 219 -9.24 -8.12 9.72
C SER A 219 -10.60 -7.83 9.09
#